data_AF-A0A087UTQ6-F1
#
_entry.id   AF-A0A087UTQ6-F1
#
_cell.length_a   1.000
_cell.length_b   1.000
_cell.length_c   1.000
_cell.angle_alpha   90.00
_cell.angle_beta   90.00
_cell.angle_gamma   90.00
#
_symmetry.space_group_name_H-M   'P 1'
#
loop_
_entity.id
_entity.type
_entity.pdbx_description
1 polymer ?
#
loop_
_entity_poly.entity_id
_entity_poly.type
_entity_poly.pdbx_seq_one_letter_code
_entity_poly.pdbx_strand_id
1 'polypeptide(L)'
;MHRKAEDLVNRTDSQSKFRIGYHAVPSMSHLHLHVISQDFDSPCLKTKVHWNSFTTRYFIESKDIIKQLKTQGSVQLIDPETAKELLKQPLRCHVCRKELPTIPKLKDHVLVHVNKRLCDS
;
A
#
# COMPACT_ATOMS: atom_id res chain seq x y z
N MET A 1 -6.83 -8.16 14.58
CA MET A 1 -6.26 -8.36 13.22
C MET A 1 -4.79 -7.92 13.14
N HIS A 2 -4.43 -6.68 13.51
CA HIS A 2 -3.06 -6.17 13.37
C HIS A 2 -1.93 -7.06 13.92
N ARG A 3 -2.01 -7.47 15.20
CA ARG A 3 -0.98 -8.35 15.81
C ARG A 3 -0.78 -9.65 15.03
N LYS A 4 -1.87 -10.24 14.51
CA LYS A 4 -1.78 -11.45 13.68
C LYS A 4 -1.14 -11.18 12.31
N ALA A 5 -1.36 -10.00 11.75
CA ALA A 5 -0.65 -9.58 10.54
C ALA A 5 0.86 -9.40 10.81
N GLU A 6 1.24 -8.79 11.94
CA GLU A 6 2.65 -8.70 12.35
C GLU A 6 3.27 -10.09 12.57
N ASP A 7 2.56 -11.02 13.23
CA ASP A 7 3.00 -12.41 13.40
C ASP A 7 3.24 -13.11 12.04
N LEU A 8 2.40 -12.83 11.03
CA LEU A 8 2.55 -13.39 9.69
C LEU A 8 3.77 -12.81 8.97
N VAL A 9 3.96 -11.49 9.03
CA VAL A 9 5.13 -10.81 8.43
C VAL A 9 6.43 -11.32 9.05
N ASN A 10 6.48 -11.50 10.37
CA ASN A 10 7.67 -11.97 11.08
C ASN A 10 8.06 -13.42 10.74
N ARG A 11 7.18 -14.18 10.08
CA ARG A 11 7.48 -15.55 9.59
C ARG A 11 7.99 -15.57 8.15
N THR A 12 8.05 -14.41 7.48
CA THR A 12 8.55 -14.28 6.11
C THR A 12 10.03 -13.91 6.10
N ASP A 13 10.65 -13.94 4.92
CA ASP A 13 12.05 -13.55 4.73
C ASP A 13 12.31 -12.10 5.19
N SER A 14 13.42 -11.90 5.90
CA SER A 14 13.77 -10.62 6.54
C SER A 14 14.01 -9.45 5.57
N GLN A 15 14.24 -9.71 4.28
CA GLN A 15 14.54 -8.67 3.30
C GLN A 15 13.27 -8.00 2.77
N SER A 16 12.11 -8.65 2.91
CA SER A 16 10.84 -8.16 2.38
C SER A 16 10.18 -7.15 3.32
N LYS A 17 9.93 -5.94 2.81
CA LYS A 17 9.17 -4.91 3.55
C LYS A 17 7.68 -5.08 3.29
N PHE A 18 6.90 -5.09 4.36
CA PHE A 18 5.44 -5.17 4.29
C PHE A 18 4.77 -3.90 4.80
N ARG A 19 3.56 -3.65 4.31
CA ARG A 19 2.61 -2.70 4.89
C ARG A 19 1.38 -3.44 5.36
N ILE A 20 0.78 -2.95 6.43
CA ILE A 20 -0.40 -3.54 7.07
C ILE A 20 -1.44 -2.45 7.21
N GLY A 21 -2.54 -2.54 6.47
CA GLY A 21 -3.50 -1.45 6.39
C GLY A 21 -4.78 -1.76 5.67
N TYR A 22 -5.54 -0.71 5.40
CA TYR A 22 -6.90 -0.76 4.88
C TYR A 22 -7.04 0.20 3.71
N HIS A 23 -7.95 -0.10 2.79
CA HIS A 23 -8.40 0.88 1.82
C HIS A 23 -9.36 1.88 2.47
N ALA A 24 -9.20 3.16 2.12
CA ALA A 24 -9.99 4.26 2.66
C ALA A 24 -11.49 4.13 2.35
N VAL A 25 -11.81 3.67 1.13
CA VAL A 25 -13.15 3.21 0.76
C VAL A 25 -13.07 1.71 0.50
N PRO A 26 -13.81 0.88 1.24
CA PRO A 26 -13.73 -0.56 1.11
C PRO A 26 -14.38 -1.00 -0.21
N SER A 27 -13.71 -1.90 -0.94
CA SER A 27 -14.25 -2.50 -2.17
C SER A 27 -15.22 -3.65 -1.91
N MET A 28 -15.31 -4.11 -0.66
CA MET A 28 -16.20 -5.18 -0.20
C MET A 28 -16.95 -4.72 1.05
N SER A 29 -18.10 -5.33 1.34
CA SER A 29 -18.92 -4.94 2.49
C SER A 29 -18.26 -5.21 3.85
N HIS A 30 -17.35 -6.18 3.92
CA HIS A 30 -16.70 -6.58 5.16
C HIS A 30 -15.32 -5.93 5.33
N LEU A 31 -14.98 -5.64 6.58
CA LEU A 31 -13.67 -5.16 6.97
C LEU A 31 -12.60 -6.20 6.62
N HIS A 32 -11.63 -5.81 5.81
CA HIS A 32 -10.50 -6.65 5.44
C HIS A 32 -9.20 -5.88 5.63
N LEU A 33 -8.24 -6.51 6.28
CA LEU A 33 -6.90 -5.97 6.50
C LEU A 33 -5.97 -6.51 5.41
N HIS A 34 -5.27 -5.62 4.73
CA HIS A 34 -4.21 -5.98 3.79
C HIS A 34 -2.90 -6.19 4.54
N VAL A 35 -2.19 -7.25 4.15
CA VAL A 35 -0.77 -7.46 4.43
C VAL A 35 -0.10 -7.58 3.07
N ILE A 36 0.67 -6.56 2.67
CA ILE A 36 1.17 -6.43 1.29
C ILE A 36 2.65 -6.11 1.29
N SER A 37 3.43 -6.88 0.53
CA SER A 37 4.85 -6.63 0.30
C SER A 37 5.03 -5.41 -0.62
N GLN A 38 6.14 -4.69 -0.44
CA GLN A 38 6.42 -3.44 -1.15
C GLN A 38 7.20 -3.62 -2.47
N ASP A 39 7.47 -4.85 -2.90
CA ASP A 39 8.04 -5.13 -4.23
C ASP A 39 7.02 -4.86 -5.35
N PHE A 40 5.73 -5.07 -5.07
CA PHE A 40 4.63 -4.91 -6.03
C PHE A 40 4.84 -5.67 -7.35
N ASP A 41 5.62 -6.76 -7.35
CA ASP A 41 5.85 -7.57 -8.53
C ASP A 41 4.75 -8.63 -8.67
N SER A 42 3.68 -8.25 -9.35
CA SER A 42 2.56 -9.16 -9.61
C SER A 42 1.98 -8.97 -11.01
N PRO A 43 1.60 -10.05 -11.72
CA PRO A 43 0.84 -9.95 -12.97
C PRO A 43 -0.56 -9.34 -12.76
N CYS A 44 -1.06 -9.31 -11.52
CA CYS A 44 -2.37 -8.73 -11.17
C CYS A 44 -2.33 -7.21 -10.99
N LEU A 45 -1.15 -6.60 -10.91
CA LEU A 45 -0.98 -5.15 -10.88
C LEU A 45 -1.10 -4.56 -12.30
N LYS A 46 -2.34 -4.30 -12.72
CA LYS A 46 -2.67 -3.96 -14.12
C LYS A 46 -3.04 -2.50 -14.35
N THR A 47 -3.58 -1.81 -13.33
CA THR A 47 -4.23 -0.51 -13.52
C THR A 47 -3.63 0.56 -12.60
N LYS A 48 -3.82 1.83 -12.98
CA LYS A 48 -3.49 2.98 -12.13
C LYS A 48 -4.20 2.93 -10.79
N VAL A 49 -5.45 2.46 -10.78
CA VAL A 49 -6.24 2.29 -9.56
C VAL A 49 -5.60 1.26 -8.64
N HIS A 50 -5.15 0.11 -9.14
CA HIS A 50 -4.46 -0.89 -8.30
C HIS A 50 -3.18 -0.33 -7.68
N TRP A 51 -2.41 0.45 -8.44
CA TRP A 51 -1.20 1.07 -7.88
C TRP A 51 -1.55 2.10 -6.81
N ASN A 52 -2.37 3.09 -7.16
CA ASN A 52 -2.68 4.21 -6.28
C ASN A 52 -3.46 3.79 -5.04
N SER A 53 -4.25 2.71 -5.09
CA SER A 53 -4.98 2.20 -3.92
C SER A 53 -4.03 1.73 -2.82
N PHE A 54 -2.82 1.30 -3.17
CA PHE A 54 -1.80 0.90 -2.20
C PHE A 54 -0.76 1.99 -1.94
N THR A 55 -0.41 2.84 -2.90
CA THR A 55 0.76 3.74 -2.77
C THR A 55 0.43 5.20 -2.48
N THR A 56 -0.84 5.53 -2.27
CA THR A 56 -1.29 6.88 -1.86
C THR A 56 -1.90 6.85 -0.46
N ARG A 57 -2.44 8.00 -0.01
CA ARG A 57 -3.23 8.08 1.23
C ARG A 57 -4.53 7.28 1.18
N TYR A 58 -4.88 6.72 0.02
CA TYR A 58 -5.98 5.76 -0.09
C TYR A 58 -5.72 4.50 0.73
N PHE A 59 -4.45 4.14 0.94
CA PHE A 59 -4.06 3.09 1.88
C PHE A 59 -3.78 3.69 3.26
N ILE A 60 -4.63 3.35 4.23
CA ILE A 60 -4.52 3.82 5.60
C ILE A 60 -3.78 2.77 6.43
N GLU A 61 -2.69 3.17 7.08
CA GLU A 61 -1.92 2.27 7.94
C GLU A 61 -2.77 1.79 9.12
N SER A 62 -2.69 0.50 9.40
CA SER A 62 -3.46 -0.11 10.49
C SER A 62 -3.06 0.46 11.86
N LYS A 63 -1.80 0.86 12.03
CA LYS A 63 -1.32 1.52 13.26
C LYS A 63 -1.97 2.89 13.47
N ASP A 64 -2.22 3.63 12.39
CA ASP A 64 -2.88 4.95 12.47
C ASP A 64 -4.36 4.82 12.85
N ILE A 65 -5.06 3.83 12.29
CA ILE A 65 -6.45 3.53 12.69
C ILE A 65 -6.52 3.16 14.18
N ILE A 66 -5.65 2.27 14.64
CA ILE A 66 -5.59 1.86 16.05
C ILE A 66 -5.32 3.07 16.95
N LYS A 67 -4.40 3.96 16.55
CA LYS A 67 -4.09 5.18 17.28
C LYS A 67 -5.31 6.09 17.38
N GLN A 68 -5.97 6.39 16.25
CA GLN A 68 -7.16 7.25 16.23
C GLN A 68 -8.28 6.68 17.11
N LEU A 69 -8.58 5.39 17.01
CA LEU A 69 -9.58 4.74 17.87
C LEU A 69 -9.25 4.87 19.36
N LYS A 70 -7.98 4.70 19.73
CA LYS A 70 -7.55 4.82 21.13
C LYS A 70 -7.63 6.25 21.66
N THR A 71 -7.31 7.24 20.84
CA THR A 71 -7.19 8.64 21.29
C THR A 71 -8.47 9.45 21.11
N GLN A 72 -9.28 9.14 20.09
CA GLN A 72 -10.47 9.90 19.70
C GLN A 72 -11.77 9.10 19.86
N GLY A 73 -11.69 7.77 20.03
CA GLY A 73 -12.86 6.88 20.07
C GLY A 73 -13.50 6.64 18.69
N SER A 74 -12.98 7.26 17.64
CA SER A 74 -13.49 7.15 16.26
C SER A 74 -12.33 7.21 15.25
N VAL A 75 -12.63 6.92 13.99
CA VAL A 75 -11.69 7.01 12.87
C VAL A 75 -12.16 8.11 11.94
N GLN A 76 -11.27 9.02 11.58
CA GLN A 76 -11.55 9.98 10.52
C GLN A 76 -11.41 9.29 9.16
N LEU A 77 -12.54 9.07 8.52
CA LEU A 77 -12.59 8.48 7.19
C LEU A 77 -12.29 9.54 6.14
N ILE A 78 -11.59 9.15 5.08
CA ILE A 78 -11.42 10.00 3.89
C ILE A 78 -12.77 10.04 3.18
N ASP A 79 -13.22 11.24 2.83
CA ASP A 79 -14.47 11.40 2.09
C ASP A 79 -14.37 10.74 0.70
N PRO A 80 -15.48 10.25 0.14
CA PRO A 80 -15.47 9.52 -1.13
C PRO A 80 -14.93 10.33 -2.33
N GLU A 81 -15.02 11.66 -2.32
CA GLU A 81 -14.53 12.49 -3.41
C GLU A 81 -13.00 12.59 -3.37
N THR A 82 -12.43 12.90 -2.21
CA THR A 82 -10.98 12.85 -1.99
C THR A 82 -10.42 11.47 -2.29
N ALA A 83 -11.13 10.40 -1.89
CA ALA A 83 -10.72 9.03 -2.17
C ALA A 83 -10.65 8.75 -3.69
N LYS A 84 -11.62 9.23 -4.48
CA LYS A 84 -11.60 9.13 -5.95
C LYS A 84 -10.43 9.89 -6.54
N GLU A 85 -10.12 11.08 -6.05
CA GLU A 85 -9.00 11.88 -6.56
C GLU A 85 -7.64 11.24 -6.27
N LEU A 86 -7.48 10.63 -5.08
CA LEU A 86 -6.28 9.85 -4.74
C LEU A 86 -6.03 8.71 -5.75
N LEU A 87 -7.08 8.03 -6.21
CA LEU A 87 -6.97 6.94 -7.19
C LEU A 87 -6.62 7.43 -8.60
N LYS A 88 -6.92 8.68 -8.94
CA LYS A 88 -6.64 9.27 -10.26
C LYS A 88 -5.26 9.91 -10.37
N GLN A 89 -4.55 10.08 -9.25
CA GLN A 89 -3.23 10.71 -9.23
C GLN A 89 -2.24 10.11 -10.25
N PRO A 90 -1.26 10.90 -10.73
CA PRO A 90 -0.20 10.39 -11.57
C PRO A 90 0.55 9.21 -10.92
N LEU A 91 1.03 8.27 -11.72
CA LEU A 91 1.75 7.11 -11.21
C LEU A 91 3.12 7.56 -10.68
N ARG A 92 3.29 7.50 -9.35
CA ARG A 92 4.54 7.85 -8.70
C ARG A 92 5.14 6.63 -8.00
N CYS A 93 6.44 6.43 -8.18
CA CYS A 93 7.18 5.40 -7.45
C CYS A 93 7.05 5.62 -5.94
N HIS A 94 6.70 4.58 -5.19
CA HIS A 94 6.55 4.68 -3.73
C HIS A 94 7.91 4.85 -3.01
N VAL A 95 9.02 4.51 -3.68
CA VAL A 95 10.39 4.63 -3.13
C VAL A 95 10.98 6.01 -3.42
N CYS A 96 11.15 6.37 -4.70
CA CYS A 96 11.87 7.59 -5.09
C CYS A 96 10.99 8.73 -5.60
N ARG A 97 9.66 8.56 -5.59
CA ARG A 97 8.66 9.55 -6.04
C ARG A 97 8.72 9.96 -7.51
N LYS A 98 9.58 9.35 -8.33
CA LYS A 98 9.60 9.56 -9.79
C LYS A 98 8.22 9.27 -10.38
N GLU A 99 7.77 10.15 -11.27
CA GLU A 99 6.53 9.98 -12.01
C GLU A 99 6.75 9.16 -13.29
N LEU A 100 5.86 8.21 -13.56
CA LEU A 100 5.94 7.31 -14.70
C LEU A 100 4.64 7.39 -15.52
N PRO A 101 4.72 7.28 -16.85
CA PRO A 101 3.55 7.50 -17.69
C PRO A 101 2.61 6.28 -17.76
N THR A 102 3.12 5.06 -17.52
CA THR A 102 2.37 3.81 -17.67
C THR A 102 2.70 2.78 -16.59
N ILE A 103 1.79 1.84 -16.33
CA ILE A 103 1.98 0.75 -15.35
C ILE A 103 3.18 -0.15 -15.71
N PRO A 104 3.39 -0.59 -16.96
CA PRO A 104 4.56 -1.41 -17.31
C PRO A 104 5.88 -0.70 -16.97
N LYS A 105 6.04 0.56 -17.38
CA LYS A 105 7.25 1.36 -17.06
C LYS A 105 7.44 1.56 -15.57
N LEU A 106 6.35 1.67 -14.81
CA LEU A 106 6.37 1.75 -13.37
C LEU A 106 6.82 0.44 -12.72
N LYS A 107 6.31 -0.70 -13.18
CA LYS A 107 6.73 -2.03 -12.70
C LYS A 107 8.22 -2.25 -12.95
N ASP A 108 8.67 -2.02 -14.18
CA ASP A 108 10.09 -2.13 -14.54
C ASP A 108 10.97 -1.24 -13.64
N HIS A 109 10.50 -0.02 -13.38
CA HIS A 109 11.20 0.91 -12.50
C HIS A 109 11.26 0.45 -11.04
N VAL A 110 10.18 -0.11 -10.50
CA VAL A 110 10.12 -0.59 -9.11
C VAL A 110 11.06 -1.78 -8.90
N LEU A 111 11.16 -2.68 -9.89
CA LEU A 111 12.08 -3.81 -9.83
C LEU A 111 13.55 -3.40 -9.70
N VAL A 112 13.95 -2.23 -10.25
CA VAL A 112 15.30 -1.70 -10.02
C VAL A 112 15.58 -1.44 -8.54
N HIS A 113 14.58 -0.98 -7.77
CA HIS A 113 14.72 -0.76 -6.32
C HIS A 113 14.71 -2.07 -5.54
N VAL A 114 14.01 -3.09 -6.02
CA VAL A 114 14.01 -4.42 -5.41
C VAL A 114 15.36 -5.10 -5.62
N ASN A 115 15.87 -5.10 -6.86
CA ASN A 115 17.14 -5.75 -7.20
C ASN A 115 18.34 -5.07 -6.55
N LYS A 116 18.37 -3.74 -6.45
CA LYS A 116 19.43 -3.06 -5.68
C LYS A 116 19.49 -3.52 -4.23
N ARG A 117 18.35 -3.74 -3.59
CA ARG A 117 18.30 -4.23 -2.20
C ARG A 117 18.83 -5.66 -2.04
N LEU A 118 18.66 -6.51 -3.05
CA LEU A 118 19.17 -7.87 -3.05
C LEU A 118 20.70 -7.94 -3.23
N CYS A 119 21.31 -6.91 -3.82
CA CYS A 119 22.76 -6.83 -4.01
C CYS A 119 23.48 -6.13 -2.84
N ASP A 120 22.77 -5.31 -2.07
CA ASP A 120 23.29 -4.57 -0.92
C ASP A 120 23.15 -5.35 0.42
N SER A 121 22.63 -6.58 0.39
CA SER A 121 22.40 -7.48 1.54
C SER A 121 23.38 -8.66 1.57
#